data_AF-A0A127SSB7-F1
#
_entry.id   AF-A0A127SSB7-F1
#
_cell.length_a   1.000
_cell.length_b   1.000
_cell.length_c   1.000
_cell.angle_alpha   90.00
_cell.angle_beta   90.00
_cell.angle_gamma   90.00
#
_symmetry.space_group_name_H-M   'P 1'
#
loop_
_entity.id
_entity.type
_entity.pdbx_description
1 polymer ?
#
loop_
_entity_poly.entity_id
_entity_poly.type
_entity_poly.pdbx_seq_one_letter_code
_entity_poly.pdbx_strand_id
1 'polypeptide(L)' 'HPETLVKVKDAEDQLGARVGYIELDLNSGKILESFRPEERFPMMSTFKVLLCGAVLARV' A
#
# COMPACT_ATOMS: atom_id res chain seq x y z
N HIS A 1 1.40 -12.83 -5.96
CA HIS A 1 2.07 -13.70 -6.97
C HIS A 1 3.54 -13.27 -7.07
N PRO A 2 4.53 -14.19 -7.10
CA PRO A 2 5.95 -13.83 -7.02
C PRO A 2 6.41 -12.92 -8.17
N GLU A 3 5.82 -13.02 -9.37
CA GLU A 3 6.14 -12.12 -10.49
C GLU A 3 5.75 -10.66 -10.23
N THR A 4 4.77 -10.39 -9.36
CA THR A 4 4.37 -9.03 -9.00
C THR A 4 5.52 -8.31 -8.28
N LEU A 5 6.24 -9.00 -7.40
CA LEU A 5 7.38 -8.43 -6.70
C LEU A 5 8.54 -8.09 -7.63
N VAL A 6 8.72 -8.84 -8.72
CA VAL A 6 9.70 -8.48 -9.77
C VAL A 6 9.32 -7.13 -10.37
N LYS A 7 8.04 -6.94 -10.71
CA LYS A 7 7.57 -5.66 -11.28
C LYS A 7 7.61 -4.49 -10.31
N VAL A 8 7.37 -4.74 -9.03
CA VAL A 8 7.50 -3.71 -7.98
C VAL A 8 8.96 -3.23 -7.86
N LYS A 9 9.93 -4.16 -7.93
CA LYS A 9 11.36 -3.81 -7.93
C LYS A 9 11.79 -3.11 -9.23
N ASP A 10 11.32 -3.60 -10.38
CA ASP A 10 11.55 -2.95 -11.67
C ASP A 10 11.05 -1.48 -11.64
N ALA A 11 9.92 -1.22 -10.98
CA ALA A 11 9.37 0.13 -10.85
C ALA A 11 10.22 1.05 -9.94
N GLU A 12 10.76 0.52 -8.84
CA GLU A 12 11.70 1.26 -7.98
C GLU A 12 12.96 1.67 -8.76
N ASP A 13 13.52 0.76 -9.56
CA ASP A 13 14.68 1.03 -10.40
C ASP A 13 14.38 2.07 -11.50
N GLN A 14 13.24 1.93 -12.20
CA GLN A 14 12.84 2.84 -13.27
C GLN A 14 12.54 4.27 -12.77
N LEU A 15 11.95 4.40 -11.57
CA LEU A 15 11.60 5.69 -10.98
C LEU A 15 12.77 6.33 -10.24
N GLY A 16 13.81 5.57 -9.89
CA GLY A 16 14.89 6.03 -9.02
C GLY A 16 14.39 6.47 -7.64
N ALA A 17 13.29 5.87 -7.17
CA ALA A 17 12.58 6.27 -5.95
C ALA A 17 12.00 5.04 -5.26
N ARG A 18 11.84 5.12 -3.92
CA ARG A 18 11.29 4.01 -3.12
C ARG A 18 9.85 3.70 -3.53
N VAL A 19 9.52 2.40 -3.61
CA VAL A 19 8.15 1.91 -3.83
C VAL A 19 7.70 1.07 -2.63
N GLY A 20 6.52 1.35 -2.09
CA GLY A 20 5.86 0.53 -1.08
C GLY A 20 4.69 -0.24 -1.68
N TYR A 21 4.56 -1.53 -1.36
CA TYR A 21 3.50 -2.40 -1.89
C TYR A 21 2.98 -3.36 -0.82
N ILE A 22 1.66 -3.56 -0.80
CA ILE A 22 1.01 -4.59 0.02
C ILE A 22 -0.14 -5.23 -0.77
N GLU A 23 -0.18 -6.56 -0.80
CA GLU A 23 -1.29 -7.35 -1.32
C GLU A 23 -1.97 -8.03 -0.13
N LEU A 24 -3.25 -7.73 0.11
CA LEU A 24 -3.98 -8.21 1.27
C LEU A 24 -5.24 -8.94 0.80
N ASP A 25 -5.46 -10.16 1.31
CA ASP A 25 -6.76 -10.81 1.19
C ASP A 25 -7.77 -10.10 2.10
N LEU A 26 -8.81 -9.50 1.50
CA LEU A 26 -9.76 -8.67 2.23
C LEU A 26 -10.57 -9.45 3.27
N ASN A 27 -10.84 -10.72 3.02
CA ASN A 27 -11.68 -11.54 3.90
C ASN A 27 -10.93 -12.01 5.15
N SER A 28 -9.69 -12.49 4.98
CA SER A 28 -8.87 -13.04 6.07
C SER A 28 -7.91 -12.03 6.69
N GLY A 29 -7.63 -10.91 6.03
CA GLY A 29 -6.59 -9.96 6.42
C GLY A 29 -5.18 -10.51 6.26
N LYS A 30 -5.00 -11.63 5.55
CA LYS A 30 -3.70 -12.23 5.32
C LYS A 30 -2.93 -11.40 4.27
N ILE A 31 -1.70 -11.04 4.60
CA ILE A 31 -0.76 -10.48 3.62
C ILE A 31 -0.38 -11.61 2.65
N LEU A 32 -0.71 -11.42 1.38
CA LEU A 32 -0.36 -12.34 0.31
C LEU A 32 1.05 -12.06 -0.20
N GLU A 33 1.41 -10.78 -0.35
CA GLU A 33 2.74 -10.30 -0.73
C GLU A 33 2.98 -8.87 -0.19
N SER A 34 4.25 -8.49 -0.02
CA SER A 34 4.61 -7.12 0.37
C SER A 34 6.02 -6.72 -0.03
N PHE A 35 6.25 -5.41 -0.14
CA PHE A 35 7.56 -4.81 -0.34
C PHE A 35 7.65 -3.46 0.40
N ARG A 36 8.67 -3.30 1.26
CA ARG A 36 8.83 -2.16 2.19
C ARG A 36 7.56 -1.85 3.03
N PRO A 37 6.86 -2.85 3.61
CA PRO A 37 5.54 -2.63 4.23
C PRO A 37 5.57 -1.69 5.45
N GLU A 38 6.69 -1.64 6.18
CA GLU A 38 6.84 -0.84 7.40
C GLU A 38 7.56 0.50 7.17
N GLU A 39 7.92 0.81 5.92
CA GLU A 39 8.51 2.11 5.60
C GLU A 39 7.44 3.19 5.45
N ARG A 40 7.75 4.41 5.88
CA ARG A 40 6.82 5.53 5.80
C ARG A 40 6.81 6.17 4.40
N PHE A 41 5.60 6.43 3.92
CA PHE A 41 5.30 7.16 2.68
C PHE A 41 4.30 8.30 2.94
N PRO A 42 4.37 9.42 2.21
CA PRO A 42 3.35 10.46 2.28
C PRO A 42 1.97 9.92 1.88
N MET A 43 0.95 10.11 2.71
CA MET A 43 -0.42 9.67 2.37
C MET A 43 -1.04 10.45 1.20
N MET A 44 -0.55 11.67 0.91
CA MET A 44 -1.11 12.53 -0.14
C MET A 44 -2.63 12.68 0.01
N SER A 45 -3.45 12.34 -0.99
CA SER A 45 -4.91 12.36 -0.89
C SER A 45 -5.53 11.05 -0.36
N THR A 46 -4.77 9.97 -0.14
CA THR A 46 -5.34 8.70 0.37
C THR A 46 -5.89 8.84 1.79
N PHE A 47 -5.37 9.81 2.57
CA PHE A 47 -5.90 10.15 3.90
C PHE A 47 -7.39 10.53 3.90
N LYS A 48 -7.95 10.98 2.75
CA LYS A 48 -9.37 11.36 2.64
C LYS A 48 -10.29 10.19 2.99
N VAL A 49 -9.87 8.95 2.71
CA VAL A 49 -10.63 7.76 3.10
C VAL A 49 -10.73 7.65 4.62
N LEU A 50 -9.60 7.83 5.32
CA LEU A 50 -9.57 7.82 6.79
C LEU A 50 -10.37 8.98 7.39
N LEU A 51 -10.28 10.18 6.79
CA LEU A 51 -11.08 11.34 7.19
C LEU A 51 -12.58 11.05 7.07
N CYS A 52 -13.05 10.56 5.93
CA CYS A 52 -14.45 10.21 5.74
C CYS A 52 -14.89 9.09 6.68
N GLY A 53 -14.03 8.09 6.94
CA GLY A 53 -14.29 7.09 7.98
C GLY A 53 -14.49 7.70 9.37
N ALA A 54 -13.66 8.69 9.74
CA ALA A 54 -13.80 9.42 10.99
C ALA A 54 -15.04 10.34 11.04
N VAL A 55 -15.52 10.82 9.88
CA VAL A 55 -16.80 11.55 9.79
C VAL A 55 -17.97 10.58 9.96
N LEU A 56 -17.96 9.45 9.24
CA LEU A 56 -18.99 8.41 9.31
C LEU A 56 -19.12 7.82 10.72
N ALA A 57 -18.03 7.67 11.45
CA ALA A 57 -18.05 7.18 12.84
C ALA A 57 -18.71 8.17 13.84
N ARG A 58 -19.02 9.40 13.41
CA ARG A 58 -19.64 10.45 14.25
C ARG A 58 -21.10 10.73 13.92
N VAL A 59 -21.65 10.13 12.86
CA VAL A 59 -23.06 10.25 12.47
C VAL A 59 -23.80 8.97 12.77
#